data_AF-T0H9V1-F1
#
_entry.id   AF-T0H9V1-F1
#
_cell.length_a   1.000
_cell.length_b   1.000
_cell.length_c   1.000
_cell.angle_alpha   90.00
_cell.angle_beta   90.00
_cell.angle_gamma   90.00
#
_symmetry.space_group_name_H-M   'P 1'
#
loop_
_entity.id
_entity.type
_entity.pdbx_description
1 polymer ?
#
loop_
_entity_poly.entity_id
_entity_poly.type
_entity_poly.pdbx_seq_one_letter_code
_entity_poly.pdbx_strand_id
1 'polypeptide(L)'
;MVLLLALFLNATGCYQKNTDADFYTFEDANSKLITAYESKDVTCNTSRRITAFVPGRARKKDIDLCVNAVLAVSCQSWASTSVDSTPSTCKTIEFRY
;
A
#
# COMPACT_ATOMS: atom_id res chain seq x y z
N MET A 1 -33.49 14.33 -38.05
CA MET A 1 -32.07 13.90 -37.93
C MET A 1 -31.35 14.61 -36.77
N VAL A 2 -32.03 14.85 -35.64
CA VAL A 2 -31.45 15.55 -34.45
C VAL A 2 -31.54 14.68 -33.19
N LEU A 3 -32.50 13.75 -33.12
CA LEU A 3 -32.66 12.84 -31.98
C LEU A 3 -31.54 11.78 -31.84
N LEU A 4 -30.82 11.48 -32.91
CA LEU A 4 -29.76 10.44 -32.89
C LEU A 4 -28.42 10.94 -32.33
N LEU A 5 -28.19 12.26 -32.26
CA LEU A 5 -26.94 12.82 -31.72
C LEU A 5 -26.95 12.94 -30.18
N ALA A 6 -28.11 12.96 -29.53
CA ALA A 6 -28.21 13.09 -28.08
C ALA A 6 -27.88 11.80 -27.31
N LEU A 7 -27.95 10.63 -27.95
CA LEU A 7 -27.63 9.35 -27.30
C LEU A 7 -26.13 9.04 -27.21
N PHE A 8 -25.29 9.68 -28.03
CA PHE A 8 -23.85 9.39 -28.06
C PHE A 8 -23.03 10.15 -27.01
N LEU A 9 -23.61 11.13 -26.32
CA LEU A 9 -22.90 11.92 -25.29
C LEU A 9 -22.96 11.31 -23.87
N ASN A 10 -23.67 10.19 -23.65
CA ASN A 10 -23.86 9.62 -22.31
C ASN A 10 -22.96 8.44 -21.97
N ALA A 11 -22.01 8.05 -22.84
CA ALA A 11 -21.23 6.83 -22.67
C ALA A 11 -19.79 7.02 -22.15
N THR A 12 -19.33 8.25 -21.89
CA THR A 12 -18.07 8.49 -21.17
C THR A 12 -18.34 8.71 -19.68
N GLY A 13 -19.18 7.86 -19.08
CA GLY A 13 -19.21 7.75 -17.63
C GLY A 13 -17.87 7.18 -17.20
N CYS A 14 -17.12 7.88 -16.36
CA CYS A 14 -15.92 7.35 -15.71
C CYS A 14 -16.30 6.06 -14.99
N TYR A 15 -16.08 4.90 -15.62
CA TYR A 15 -16.25 3.61 -14.98
C TYR A 15 -15.11 3.47 -13.97
N GLN A 16 -15.37 3.93 -12.74
CA GLN A 16 -14.48 3.71 -11.63
C GLN A 16 -14.54 2.21 -11.32
N LYS A 17 -13.63 1.45 -11.94
CA LYS A 17 -13.44 0.02 -11.69
C LYS A 17 -12.92 -0.15 -10.26
N ASN A 18 -13.83 -0.09 -9.29
CA ASN A 18 -13.60 -0.53 -7.92
C ASN A 18 -13.71 -2.05 -7.91
N THR A 19 -12.80 -2.74 -8.59
CA THR A 19 -12.70 -4.18 -8.42
C THR A 19 -12.02 -4.44 -7.09
N ASP A 20 -12.77 -4.98 -6.13
CA ASP A 20 -12.25 -5.46 -4.86
C ASP A 20 -11.07 -6.45 -5.05
N ALA A 21 -10.99 -7.08 -6.23
CA ALA A 21 -9.86 -7.89 -6.67
C ALA A 21 -8.50 -7.16 -6.62
N ASP A 22 -8.46 -5.83 -6.73
CA ASP A 22 -7.22 -5.04 -6.71
C ASP A 22 -6.85 -4.53 -5.32
N PHE A 23 -7.64 -4.87 -4.29
CA PHE A 23 -7.42 -4.44 -2.92
C PHE A 23 -7.12 -5.64 -2.01
N TYR A 24 -6.24 -5.43 -1.04
CA TYR A 24 -6.18 -6.26 0.16
C TYR A 24 -7.18 -5.72 1.19
N THR A 25 -7.74 -6.61 2.00
CA THR A 25 -8.50 -6.22 3.19
C THR A 25 -7.57 -5.53 4.20
N PHE A 26 -8.16 -4.90 5.22
CA PHE A 26 -7.39 -4.34 6.34
C PHE A 26 -6.45 -5.39 6.96
N GLU A 27 -6.96 -6.59 7.23
CA GLU A 27 -6.21 -7.67 7.87
C GLU A 27 -5.08 -8.18 6.95
N ASP A 28 -5.39 -8.45 5.68
CA ASP A 28 -4.40 -8.95 4.71
C ASP A 28 -3.27 -7.94 4.47
N ALA A 29 -3.63 -6.66 4.31
CA ALA A 29 -2.67 -5.58 4.06
C ALA A 29 -1.72 -5.46 5.24
N ASN A 30 -2.25 -5.31 6.46
CA ASN A 30 -1.41 -5.12 7.64
C ASN A 30 -0.60 -6.37 8.00
N SER A 31 -1.14 -7.58 7.81
CA SER A 31 -0.39 -8.81 8.04
C SER A 31 0.86 -8.89 7.15
N LYS A 32 0.73 -8.56 5.86
CA LYS A 32 1.88 -8.51 4.93
C LYS A 32 2.92 -7.48 5.35
N LEU A 33 2.48 -6.29 5.75
CA LEU A 33 3.38 -5.23 6.22
C LEU A 33 4.11 -5.64 7.50
N ILE A 34 3.38 -6.18 8.49
CA ILE A 34 3.96 -6.68 9.75
C ILE A 34 5.03 -7.74 9.46
N THR A 35 4.69 -8.76 8.67
CA THR A 35 5.64 -9.83 8.32
C THR A 35 6.88 -9.29 7.61
N ALA A 36 6.73 -8.30 6.73
CA ALA A 36 7.88 -7.69 6.05
C ALA A 36 8.80 -6.95 7.03
N TYR A 37 8.22 -6.19 7.97
CA TYR A 37 8.97 -5.47 9.01
C TYR A 37 9.67 -6.43 9.97
N GLU A 38 8.97 -7.45 10.46
CA GLU A 38 9.53 -8.46 11.36
C GLU A 38 10.65 -9.26 10.69
N SER A 39 10.44 -9.69 9.43
CA SER A 39 11.47 -10.36 8.63
C SER A 39 12.71 -9.47 8.48
N LYS A 40 12.50 -8.17 8.26
CA LYS A 40 13.60 -7.21 8.13
C LYS A 40 14.35 -7.02 9.45
N ASP A 41 13.63 -6.97 10.56
CA ASP A 41 14.20 -6.91 11.89
C ASP A 41 15.06 -8.12 12.23
N VAL A 42 14.56 -9.32 11.95
CA VAL A 42 15.35 -10.56 12.09
C VAL A 42 16.59 -10.52 11.20
N THR A 43 16.45 -10.12 9.94
CA THR A 43 17.56 -10.04 8.98
C THR A 43 18.65 -9.07 9.43
N CYS A 44 18.26 -7.95 10.03
CA CYS A 44 19.17 -6.88 10.43
C CYS A 44 19.57 -6.94 11.91
N ASN A 45 19.16 -7.97 12.66
CA ASN A 45 19.35 -8.08 14.10
C ASN A 45 18.89 -6.83 14.86
N THR A 46 17.71 -6.31 14.49
CA THR A 46 17.05 -5.18 15.14
C THR A 46 15.72 -5.61 15.72
N SER A 47 15.18 -4.79 16.62
CA SER A 47 13.83 -4.99 17.16
C SER A 47 13.17 -3.63 17.30
N ARG A 48 12.21 -3.33 16.43
CA ARG A 48 11.48 -2.06 16.44
C ARG A 48 9.99 -2.30 16.60
N ARG A 49 9.34 -1.31 17.22
CA ARG A 49 7.90 -1.33 17.43
C ARG A 49 7.22 -0.80 16.17
N ILE A 50 6.22 -1.53 15.68
CA ILE A 50 5.29 -1.04 14.67
C ILE A 50 4.36 -0.01 15.32
N THR A 51 4.32 1.20 14.77
CA THR A 51 3.60 2.34 15.37
C THR A 51 2.38 2.78 14.58
N ALA A 52 2.21 2.28 13.35
CA ALA A 52 1.11 2.65 12.48
C ALA A 52 0.63 1.46 11.65
N PHE A 53 -0.66 1.47 11.35
CA PHE A 53 -1.34 0.51 10.49
C PHE A 53 -2.06 1.25 9.37
N VAL A 54 -2.30 0.56 8.27
CA VAL A 54 -3.15 1.05 7.18
C VAL A 54 -4.60 0.86 7.62
N PRO A 55 -5.40 1.92 7.88
CA PRO A 55 -6.67 1.83 8.61
C PRO A 55 -7.86 1.37 7.75
N GLY A 56 -7.62 0.68 6.64
CA GLY A 56 -8.66 0.17 5.76
C GLY A 56 -8.11 -0.75 4.68
N ARG A 57 -8.94 -1.07 3.68
CA ARG A 57 -8.48 -1.79 2.48
C ARG A 57 -7.55 -0.91 1.66
N ALA A 58 -6.48 -1.50 1.13
CA ALA A 58 -5.48 -0.79 0.35
C ALA A 58 -5.20 -1.50 -0.96
N ARG A 59 -4.76 -0.77 -1.98
CA ARG A 59 -4.44 -1.38 -3.28
C ARG A 59 -3.31 -2.38 -3.11
N LYS A 60 -3.45 -3.57 -3.69
CA LYS A 60 -2.44 -4.63 -3.62
C LYS A 60 -1.07 -4.14 -4.04
N LYS A 61 -1.03 -3.41 -5.17
CA LYS A 61 0.19 -2.79 -5.69
C LYS A 61 0.91 -1.92 -4.67
N ASP A 62 0.19 -1.12 -3.88
CA ASP A 62 0.81 -0.18 -2.93
C ASP A 62 1.39 -0.94 -1.73
N ILE A 63 0.67 -1.98 -1.25
CA ILE A 63 1.17 -2.88 -0.20
C ILE A 63 2.40 -3.65 -0.69
N ASP A 64 2.35 -4.26 -1.87
CA ASP A 64 3.44 -5.05 -2.42
C ASP A 64 4.68 -4.18 -2.69
N LEU A 65 4.50 -2.94 -3.14
CA LEU A 65 5.59 -1.96 -3.31
C LEU A 65 6.23 -1.59 -1.96
N CYS A 66 5.44 -1.38 -0.91
CA CYS A 66 5.97 -1.12 0.42
C CYS A 66 6.75 -2.33 0.96
N VAL A 67 6.23 -3.55 0.83
CA VAL A 67 6.93 -4.79 1.23
C VAL A 67 8.30 -4.87 0.56
N ASN A 68 8.34 -4.68 -0.76
CA ASN A 68 9.60 -4.70 -1.51
C ASN A 68 10.55 -3.59 -1.05
N ALA A 69 10.03 -2.39 -0.79
CA ALA A 69 10.83 -1.26 -0.32
C ALA A 69 11.46 -1.57 1.05
N VAL A 70 10.71 -2.15 1.99
CA VAL A 70 11.22 -2.57 3.31
C VAL A 70 12.36 -3.56 3.17
N LEU A 71 12.17 -4.59 2.33
CA LEU A 71 13.18 -5.62 2.10
C LEU A 71 14.44 -5.06 1.44
N ALA A 72 14.31 -4.02 0.60
CA ALA A 72 15.42 -3.36 -0.09
C ALA A 72 16.22 -2.38 0.79
N VAL A 73 15.70 -1.89 1.92
CA VAL A 73 16.45 -0.98 2.81
C VAL A 73 17.72 -1.65 3.33
N SER A 74 18.87 -0.99 3.35
CA SER A 74 20.09 -1.58 3.93
C SER A 74 19.95 -1.77 5.44
N CYS A 75 20.61 -2.77 6.05
CA CYS A 75 20.55 -2.94 7.51
C CYS A 75 21.15 -1.76 8.27
N GLN A 76 22.12 -1.05 7.70
CA GLN A 76 22.67 0.19 8.28
C GLN A 76 21.60 1.30 8.36
N SER A 77 20.84 1.49 7.28
CA SER A 77 19.73 2.45 7.25
C SER A 77 18.56 1.98 8.12
N TRP A 78 18.30 0.68 8.15
CA TRP A 78 17.25 0.08 8.96
C TRP A 78 17.55 0.30 10.45
N ALA A 79 18.74 -0.04 10.93
CA ALA A 79 19.12 0.10 12.34
C ALA A 79 19.26 1.54 12.85
N SER A 80 19.20 2.55 11.97
CA SER A 80 19.28 3.94 12.38
C SER A 80 18.05 4.34 13.20
N THR A 81 18.25 4.65 14.48
CA THR A 81 17.20 5.08 15.42
C THR A 81 16.88 6.57 15.33
N SER A 82 17.69 7.35 14.62
CA SER A 82 17.56 8.81 14.50
C SER A 82 16.66 9.27 13.35
N VAL A 83 16.27 8.35 12.46
CA VAL A 83 15.43 8.63 11.29
C VAL A 83 14.35 7.56 11.23
N ASP A 84 13.11 7.96 10.97
CA ASP A 84 12.05 7.02 10.62
C ASP A 84 12.45 6.27 9.34
N SER A 85 13.01 5.08 9.53
CA SER A 85 13.56 4.19 8.50
C SER A 85 12.47 3.45 7.72
N THR A 86 11.20 3.74 8.00
CA THR A 86 10.07 3.35 7.15
C THR A 86 10.26 3.96 5.75
N PRO A 87 10.27 3.15 4.68
CA PRO A 87 10.32 3.65 3.32
C PRO A 87 9.16 4.62 3.03
N SER A 88 9.42 5.66 2.24
CA SER A 88 8.40 6.65 1.86
C SER A 88 7.17 6.01 1.20
N THR A 89 7.38 4.97 0.39
CA THR A 89 6.33 4.17 -0.24
C THR A 89 5.32 3.59 0.76
N CYS A 90 5.76 3.28 1.97
CA CYS A 90 4.90 2.77 3.03
C CYS A 90 4.07 3.87 3.71
N LYS A 91 4.56 5.12 3.68
CA LYS A 91 3.89 6.28 4.27
C LYS A 91 2.80 6.86 3.37
N THR A 92 2.86 6.56 2.08
CA THR A 92 1.95 7.07 1.05
C THR A 92 0.86 6.08 0.67
N ILE A 93 0.65 5.01 1.45
CA ILE A 93 -0.39 4.02 1.16
C ILE A 93 -1.76 4.69 1.31
N GLU A 94 -2.48 4.79 0.21
CA GLU A 94 -3.88 5.19 0.22
C GLU A 94 -4.75 4.03 0.68
N PHE A 95 -5.74 4.33 1.53
CA PHE A 95 -6.70 3.36 2.02
C PHE A 95 -8.13 3.81 1.75
N ARG A 96 -9.04 2.84 1.81
CA ARG A 96 -10.49 3.04 1.75
C ARG A 96 -11.14 2.28 2.89
N TYR A 97 -12.21 2.84 3.45
CA TYR A 97 -13.05 2.15 4.42
C TYR A 97 -14.02 1.20 3.71
#